data_AF-A0A7K4ADF8-F1
#
_entry.id   AF-A0A7K4ADF8-F1
#
_cell.length_a   1.000
_cell.length_b   1.000
_cell.length_c   1.000
_cell.angle_alpha   90.00
_cell.angle_beta   90.00
_cell.angle_gamma   90.00
#
_symmetry.space_group_name_H-M   'P 1'
#
loop_
_entity.id
_entity.type
_entity.pdbx_description
1 polymer ?
#
loop_
_entity_poly.entity_id
_entity_poly.type
_entity_poly.pdbx_seq_one_letter_code
_entity_poly.pdbx_strand_id
1 'polypeptide(L)' 'FQEIYPDITYCSSAVECLEGADVAVIVTEWPEFASPEIYGDKLVIDGRGVTKTKNYEGICW' A
#
# COMPACT_ATOMS: atom_id res chain seq x y z
N PHE A 1 -14.34 -14.17 -0.42
CA PHE A 1 -14.04 -12.73 -0.51
C PHE A 1 -14.01 -12.25 -1.94
N GLN A 2 -13.18 -12.83 -2.82
CA GLN A 2 -13.18 -12.48 -4.24
C GLN A 2 -14.55 -12.62 -4.92
N GLU A 3 -15.30 -13.70 -4.59
CA GLU A 3 -16.67 -13.90 -5.08
C GLU A 3 -17.69 -12.87 -4.57
N ILE A 4 -17.39 -12.18 -3.46
CA ILE A 4 -18.28 -11.20 -2.82
C ILE A 4 -18.03 -9.79 -3.39
N TYR A 5 -16.79 -9.49 -3.79
CA TYR A 5 -16.38 -8.20 -4.34
C TYR A 5 -15.61 -8.40 -5.65
N PRO A 6 -16.30 -8.78 -6.75
CA PRO A 6 -15.64 -9.09 -8.02
C PRO A 6 -14.99 -7.86 -8.69
N ASP A 7 -15.39 -6.65 -8.31
CA ASP A 7 -14.84 -5.40 -8.86
C ASP A 7 -13.48 -5.01 -8.28
N ILE A 8 -13.01 -5.71 -7.24
CA ILE A 8 -11.69 -5.48 -6.64
C ILE A 8 -10.68 -6.37 -7.35
N THR A 9 -9.59 -5.78 -7.84
CA THR A 9 -8.43 -6.53 -8.32
C THR A 9 -7.63 -7.05 -7.14
N TYR A 10 -7.66 -8.37 -6.95
CA TYR A 10 -6.86 -9.03 -5.93
C TYR A 10 -5.51 -9.46 -6.50
N CYS A 11 -4.44 -8.96 -5.91
CA CYS A 11 -3.08 -9.27 -6.32
C CYS A 11 -2.47 -10.35 -5.41
N SER A 12 -1.47 -11.07 -5.92
CA SER A 12 -0.75 -12.11 -5.19
C SER A 12 0.38 -11.57 -4.31
N SER A 13 0.77 -10.31 -4.51
CA SER A 13 1.83 -9.65 -3.74
C SER A 13 1.60 -8.14 -3.59
N ALA A 14 2.29 -7.54 -2.62
CA ALA A 14 2.28 -6.09 -2.42
C ALA A 14 2.81 -5.32 -3.64
N VAL A 15 3.85 -5.85 -4.30
CA VAL A 15 4.47 -5.21 -5.47
C VAL A 15 3.51 -5.20 -6.65
N GLU A 16 2.84 -6.32 -6.93
CA GLU A 16 1.83 -6.42 -7.99
C GLU A 16 0.66 -5.45 -7.73
N CYS A 17 0.23 -5.31 -6.48
CA CYS A 17 -0.83 -4.37 -6.09
C CYS A 17 -0.48 -2.90 -6.38
N LEU A 18 0.81 -2.57 -6.47
CA LEU A 18 1.29 -1.23 -6.76
C LEU A 18 1.45 -0.96 -8.27
N GLU A 19 1.32 -1.98 -9.12
CA GLU A 19 1.46 -1.79 -10.56
C GLU A 19 0.30 -0.96 -11.13
N GLY A 20 0.62 0.16 -11.76
CA GLY A 20 -0.37 1.09 -12.32
C GLY A 20 -1.12 1.93 -11.28
N ALA A 21 -0.85 1.76 -9.97
CA ALA A 21 -1.48 2.55 -8.92
C ALA A 21 -0.86 3.96 -8.79
N ASP A 22 -1.71 4.97 -8.62
CA ASP A 22 -1.26 6.35 -8.35
C ASP A 22 -0.86 6.54 -6.86
N VAL A 23 -1.54 5.83 -5.96
CA VAL A 23 -1.42 5.98 -4.50
C VAL A 23 -1.46 4.60 -3.84
N ALA A 24 -0.66 4.42 -2.78
CA ALA A 24 -0.69 3.25 -1.92
C ALA A 24 -1.33 3.59 -0.57
N VAL A 25 -2.22 2.73 -0.06
CA VAL A 25 -2.85 2.91 1.26
C VAL A 25 -2.54 1.70 2.14
N ILE A 26 -1.87 1.93 3.27
CA ILE A 26 -1.52 0.90 4.24
C ILE A 26 -2.56 0.91 5.37
N VAL A 27 -3.38 -0.14 5.39
CA VAL A 27 -4.44 -0.32 6.40
C VAL A 27 -4.09 -1.37 7.47
N THR A 28 -3.02 -2.13 7.26
CA THR A 28 -2.56 -3.18 8.18
C THR A 28 -1.02 -3.19 8.28
N GLU A 29 -0.49 -3.51 9.45
CA GLU A 29 0.93 -3.44 9.80
C GLU A 29 1.76 -4.69 9.43
N TRP A 30 1.63 -5.18 8.20
CA TRP A 30 2.36 -6.38 7.79
C TRP A 30 3.83 -6.05 7.48
N PRO A 31 4.81 -6.89 7.91
CA PRO A 31 6.23 -6.62 7.69
C PRO A 31 6.63 -6.46 6.22
N GLU A 32 5.90 -7.10 5.30
CA GLU A 32 6.14 -7.00 3.85
C GLU A 32 5.92 -5.59 3.28
N PHE A 33 5.14 -4.74 3.97
CA PHE A 33 4.89 -3.36 3.56
C PHE A 33 5.95 -2.37 4.08
N ALA A 34 6.86 -2.81 4.96
CA ALA A 34 7.81 -1.92 5.63
C ALA A 34 8.88 -1.37 4.69
N SER A 35 9.25 -2.11 3.64
CA SER A 35 10.31 -1.71 2.72
C SER A 35 9.88 -0.50 1.88
N PRO A 36 10.50 0.69 2.03
CA PRO A 36 10.11 1.88 1.28
C PRO A 36 10.41 1.78 -0.22
N GLU A 37 11.30 0.87 -0.62
CA GLU A 37 11.74 0.70 -2.02
C GLU A 37 10.62 0.18 -2.94
N ILE A 38 9.62 -0.51 -2.38
CA ILE A 38 8.52 -1.09 -3.18
C ILE A 38 7.56 -0.02 -3.74
N TYR A 39 7.54 1.18 -3.13
CA TYR A 39 6.56 2.23 -3.48
C TYR A 39 7.06 3.18 -4.59
N GLY A 40 8.38 3.28 -4.79
CA GLY A 40 8.97 4.24 -5.72
C GLY A 40 8.60 5.69 -5.37
N ASP A 41 8.08 6.44 -6.35
CA ASP A 41 7.69 7.86 -6.19
C ASP A 41 6.20 8.06 -5.82
N LYS A 42 5.46 6.97 -5.61
CA LYS A 42 4.03 7.01 -5.29
C LYS A 42 3.78 7.70 -3.95
N LEU A 43 2.63 8.36 -3.83
CA LEU A 43 2.14 8.81 -2.54
C LEU A 43 1.77 7.59 -1.70
N VAL A 44 2.35 7.49 -0.51
CA VAL A 44 2.02 6.46 0.48
C VAL A 44 1.21 7.08 1.60
N ILE A 45 -0.04 6.66 1.73
CA ILE A 45 -0.91 6.98 2.86
C ILE A 45 -0.80 5.84 3.85
N ASP A 46 -0.15 6.09 4.98
CA ASP A 46 0.06 5.07 5.98
C ASP A 46 -0.85 5.32 7.19
N GLY A 47 -1.76 4.38 7.44
CA GLY A 47 -2.67 4.43 8.60
C GLY A 47 -2.11 3.73 9.84
N ARG A 48 -0.95 3.07 9.73
CA ARG A 48 -0.40 2.16 10.74
C ARG A 48 1.04 2.48 11.15
N GLY A 49 1.72 3.39 10.46
CA GLY A 49 3.09 3.83 10.76
C GLY A 49 4.16 2.77 10.44
N VAL A 50 3.96 2.05 9.33
CA VAL A 50 4.74 0.89 8.88
C VAL A 50 5.97 1.29 8.07
N THR A 51 5.86 2.34 7.25
CA THR A 51 6.96 2.77 6.38
C THR A 51 7.05 4.30 6.31
N LYS A 52 8.16 4.83 5.81
CA LYS A 52 8.30 6.26 5.50
C LYS A 52 9.01 6.40 4.16
N THR A 53 8.29 6.90 3.17
CA THR A 53 8.83 7.18 1.83
C THR A 53 9.07 8.68 1.66
N LYS A 54 9.60 9.08 0.50
CA LYS A 54 9.82 10.49 0.17
C LYS A 54 8.50 11.26 -0.06
N ASN A 55 7.44 10.56 -0.48
CA ASN A 55 6.12 11.10 -0.77
C ASN A 55 5.10 10.36 0.09
N TYR A 56 4.85 10.88 1.29
CA TYR A 56 4.27 10.13 2.39
C TYR A 56 3.33 11.00 3.22
N GLU A 57 2.17 10.46 3.57
CA GLU A 57 1.14 11.14 4.37
C GLU A 57 0.60 10.24 5.47
N GLY A 58 0.25 10.86 6.59
CA GLY A 58 -0.19 10.16 7.78
C GLY A 58 -1.53 10.43 8.28
N ILE A 59 -2.25 9.34 8.52
CA ILE A 59 -3.59 9.48 9.02
C ILE A 59 -3.59 9.91 10.50
N CYS A 60 -2.63 9.47 11.32
CA CYS A 60 -2.68 9.68 12.77
C CYS A 60 -1.33 9.96 13.47
N TRP A 61 -0.41 10.74 12.88
CA TRP A 61 0.80 11.21 13.58
C TRP A 61 1.03 12.71 13.48
#